data_AF-D3L6R7-F1
#
_entry.id   AF-D3L6R7-F1
#
_cell.length_a   1.000
_cell.length_b   1.000
_cell.length_c   1.000
_cell.angle_alpha   90.00
_cell.angle_beta   90.00
_cell.angle_gamma   90.00
#
_symmetry.space_group_name_H-M   'P 1'
#
loop_
_entity.id
_entity.type
_entity.pdbx_description
1 polymer ?
#
loop_
_entity_poly.entity_id
_entity_poly.type
_entity_poly.pdbx_seq_one_letter_code
_entity_poly.pdbx_strand_id
1 'polypeptide(L)'
;MLDIGIYNVALTEDFAKTLPKVEVLENKMDISGVESYTKAKLLFPNLSATIECAFDRNKQTEATIKGEKGQIEIKNFHRAESFIVKTSSGTKNYHIAYEQDDFHGEIAHVIQCYGKNKTESNNMPISDSVNCALIIEKIKNQIPELAV
;
A
#
# COMPACT_ATOMS: atom_id res chain seq x y z
N MET A 1 -0.52 -1.84 -12.39
CA MET A 1 -1.03 -2.13 -11.02
C MET A 1 -0.14 -3.05 -10.15
N LEU A 2 0.40 -4.15 -10.69
CA LEU A 2 1.02 -5.20 -9.87
C LEU A 2 2.37 -4.81 -9.24
N ASP A 3 3.19 -4.02 -9.94
CA ASP A 3 4.55 -3.72 -9.47
C ASP A 3 4.58 -2.61 -8.41
N ILE A 4 3.87 -1.49 -8.67
CA ILE A 4 3.90 -0.28 -7.83
C ILE A 4 2.61 -0.15 -7.02
N GLY A 5 1.47 -0.55 -7.60
CA GLY A 5 0.16 -0.44 -6.97
C GLY A 5 0.01 -1.36 -5.76
N ILE A 6 0.72 -2.49 -5.72
CA ILE A 6 0.68 -3.42 -4.58
C ILE A 6 1.09 -2.77 -3.27
N TYR A 7 2.08 -1.86 -3.26
CA TYR A 7 2.48 -1.18 -2.03
C TYR A 7 1.38 -0.27 -1.49
N ASN A 8 0.61 0.38 -2.37
CA ASN A 8 -0.53 1.20 -1.97
C ASN A 8 -1.63 0.34 -1.33
N VAL A 9 -1.90 -0.83 -1.93
CA VAL A 9 -2.90 -1.78 -1.45
C VAL A 9 -2.47 -2.40 -0.12
N ALA A 10 -1.23 -2.86 -0.01
CA ALA A 10 -0.67 -3.45 1.21
C ALA A 10 -0.70 -2.46 2.39
N LEU A 11 -0.25 -1.21 2.18
CA LEU A 11 -0.32 -0.20 3.23
C LEU A 11 -1.78 0.09 3.65
N THR A 12 -2.73 0.05 2.72
CA THR A 12 -4.15 0.26 3.06
C THR A 12 -4.71 -0.91 3.85
N GLU A 13 -4.35 -2.13 3.47
CA GLU A 13 -4.78 -3.37 4.11
C GLU A 13 -4.32 -3.44 5.58
N ASP A 14 -3.15 -2.89 5.91
CA ASP A 14 -2.66 -2.78 7.29
C ASP A 14 -3.63 -2.08 8.24
N PHE A 15 -4.51 -1.20 7.73
CA PHE A 15 -5.51 -0.49 8.53
C PHE A 15 -6.93 -1.00 8.31
N ALA A 16 -7.27 -1.44 7.09
CA ALA A 16 -8.63 -1.78 6.73
C ALA A 16 -9.03 -3.21 7.11
N LYS A 17 -8.14 -4.18 6.86
CA LYS A 17 -8.33 -5.63 7.12
C LYS A 17 -9.67 -6.18 6.60
N THR A 18 -10.18 -5.63 5.50
CA THR A 18 -11.46 -6.00 4.88
C THR A 18 -11.51 -5.57 3.42
N LEU A 19 -12.43 -6.11 2.62
CA LEU A 19 -12.51 -5.76 1.20
C LEU A 19 -13.24 -4.41 0.99
N PRO A 20 -12.72 -3.52 0.13
CA PRO A 20 -13.36 -2.26 -0.19
C PRO A 20 -14.40 -2.40 -1.31
N LYS A 21 -15.30 -1.42 -1.37
CA LYS A 21 -15.87 -0.99 -2.65
C LYS A 21 -14.81 -0.18 -3.40
N VAL A 22 -14.57 -0.54 -4.66
CA VAL A 22 -13.59 0.13 -5.51
C VAL A 22 -14.30 1.10 -6.45
N GLU A 23 -13.66 2.24 -6.72
CA GLU A 23 -14.02 3.20 -7.77
C GLU A 23 -12.75 3.61 -8.50
N VAL A 24 -12.57 3.16 -9.74
CA VAL A 24 -11.45 3.62 -10.59
C VAL A 24 -11.78 5.03 -11.10
N LEU A 25 -10.93 5.99 -10.74
CA LEU A 25 -11.11 7.39 -11.11
C LEU A 25 -10.46 7.70 -12.44
N GLU A 26 -9.24 7.20 -12.63
CA GLU A 26 -8.44 7.44 -13.81
C GLU A 26 -7.57 6.21 -14.09
N ASN A 27 -7.43 5.86 -15.35
CA ASN A 27 -6.53 4.79 -15.79
C ASN A 27 -5.92 5.13 -17.14
N LYS A 28 -4.71 4.62 -17.39
CA LYS A 28 -4.07 4.62 -18.70
C LYS A 28 -3.38 3.28 -18.93
N MET A 29 -3.68 2.67 -20.06
CA MET A 29 -3.00 1.46 -20.50
C MET A 29 -1.81 1.82 -21.40
N ASP A 30 -0.73 1.06 -21.27
CA ASP A 30 0.37 1.05 -22.22
C ASP A 30 0.06 0.16 -23.44
N ILE A 31 0.84 0.30 -24.52
CA ILE A 31 0.73 -0.53 -25.73
C ILE A 31 0.90 -2.04 -25.46
N SER A 32 1.56 -2.42 -24.37
CA SER A 32 1.71 -3.79 -23.91
C SER A 32 0.45 -4.37 -23.24
N GLY A 33 -0.59 -3.57 -23.02
CA GLY A 33 -1.79 -3.99 -22.29
C GLY A 33 -1.62 -3.99 -20.76
N VAL A 34 -0.60 -3.31 -20.24
CA VAL A 34 -0.39 -3.12 -18.79
C VAL A 34 -0.83 -1.71 -18.38
N GLU A 35 -1.37 -1.55 -17.16
CA GLU A 35 -1.73 -0.21 -16.66
C GLU A 35 -0.47 0.60 -16.36
N SER A 36 -0.21 1.63 -17.18
CA SER A 36 0.89 2.58 -16.98
C SER A 36 0.60 3.64 -15.93
N TYR A 37 -0.67 3.88 -15.67
CA TYR A 37 -1.16 4.74 -14.60
C TYR A 37 -2.54 4.27 -14.14
N THR A 38 -2.74 4.20 -12.83
CA THR A 38 -4.05 3.92 -12.23
C THR A 38 -4.22 4.74 -10.98
N LYS A 39 -5.39 5.37 -10.85
CA LYS A 39 -5.84 6.07 -9.65
C LYS A 39 -7.24 5.59 -9.27
N ALA A 40 -7.40 5.15 -8.03
CA ALA A 40 -8.65 4.57 -7.55
C ALA A 40 -8.95 5.01 -6.13
N LYS A 41 -10.24 5.05 -5.79
CA LYS A 41 -10.72 5.13 -4.40
C LYS A 41 -11.09 3.75 -3.91
N LEU A 42 -10.67 3.46 -2.68
CA LEU A 42 -11.02 2.28 -1.92
C LEU A 42 -11.88 2.72 -0.74
N LEU A 43 -13.12 2.25 -0.69
CA LEU A 43 -14.10 2.62 0.32
C LEU A 43 -14.36 1.41 1.23
N PHE A 44 -13.92 1.52 2.48
CA PHE A 44 -14.12 0.51 3.53
C PHE A 44 -15.15 1.02 4.54
N PRO A 45 -15.69 0.16 5.42
CA PRO A 45 -16.64 0.59 6.46
C PRO A 45 -16.08 1.63 7.44
N ASN A 46 -14.77 1.56 7.74
CA ASN A 46 -14.11 2.37 8.78
C ASN A 46 -13.16 3.45 8.22
N LEU A 47 -12.77 3.38 6.95
CA LEU A 47 -11.86 4.34 6.32
C LEU A 47 -12.08 4.42 4.80
N SER A 48 -11.48 5.42 4.19
CA SER A 48 -11.33 5.48 2.73
C SER A 48 -9.88 5.77 2.38
N ALA A 49 -9.42 5.23 1.26
CA ALA A 49 -8.09 5.46 0.71
C ALA A 49 -8.20 5.91 -0.75
N THR A 50 -7.31 6.80 -1.16
CA THR A 50 -7.06 7.08 -2.58
C THR A 50 -5.68 6.54 -2.89
N ILE A 51 -5.62 5.60 -3.83
CA ILE A 51 -4.36 5.02 -4.29
C ILE A 51 -4.04 5.60 -5.67
N GLU A 52 -2.76 5.81 -5.94
CA GLU A 52 -2.27 6.28 -7.22
C GLU A 52 -0.93 5.62 -7.50
N CYS A 53 -0.83 4.94 -8.63
CA CYS A 53 0.42 4.33 -9.07
C CYS A 53 0.64 4.61 -10.55
N ALA A 54 1.90 4.80 -10.92
CA ALA A 54 2.28 5.15 -12.28
C ALA A 54 3.72 4.73 -12.56
N PHE A 55 4.01 4.36 -13.80
CA PHE A 55 5.38 4.29 -14.32
C PHE A 55 5.60 5.16 -15.56
N ASP A 56 4.56 5.86 -16.03
CA ASP A 56 4.64 6.82 -17.15
C ASP A 56 4.93 8.27 -16.71
N ARG A 57 5.04 8.52 -15.40
CA ARG A 57 5.27 9.85 -14.83
C ARG A 57 6.06 9.75 -13.52
N ASN A 58 6.80 10.80 -13.21
CA ASN A 58 7.51 10.93 -11.94
C ASN A 58 6.68 11.73 -10.94
N LYS A 59 6.22 11.07 -9.88
CA LYS A 59 5.52 11.69 -8.74
C LYS A 59 6.21 11.24 -7.45
N GLN A 60 6.15 12.10 -6.43
CA GLN A 60 6.62 11.74 -5.08
C GLN A 60 5.96 10.44 -4.62
N THR A 61 6.78 9.50 -4.14
CA THR A 61 6.26 8.27 -3.52
C THR A 61 6.01 8.56 -2.06
N GLU A 62 4.77 8.90 -1.71
CA GLU A 62 4.40 9.29 -0.35
C GLU A 62 3.03 8.73 0.03
N ALA A 63 2.84 8.48 1.32
CA ALA A 63 1.56 8.14 1.90
C ALA A 63 1.19 9.17 2.97
N THR A 64 -0.09 9.55 3.02
CA THR A 64 -0.63 10.41 4.08
C THR A 64 -1.80 9.71 4.76
N ILE A 65 -1.69 9.52 6.07
CA ILE A 65 -2.75 8.95 6.90
C ILE A 65 -3.35 10.10 7.71
N LYS A 66 -4.63 10.38 7.53
CA LYS A 66 -5.34 11.47 8.24
C LYS A 66 -6.30 10.88 9.25
N GLY A 67 -6.30 11.44 10.46
CA GLY A 67 -7.27 11.14 11.50
C GLY A 67 -7.77 12.41 12.16
N GLU A 68 -8.61 12.26 13.18
CA GLU A 68 -9.27 13.39 13.84
C GLU A 68 -8.30 14.35 14.56
N LYS A 69 -7.12 13.84 14.97
CA LYS A 69 -6.12 14.59 15.74
C LYS A 69 -4.97 15.16 14.91
N GLY A 70 -4.97 14.90 13.59
CA GLY A 70 -3.87 15.30 12.72
C GLY A 70 -3.59 14.28 11.62
N GLN A 71 -2.35 14.28 11.12
CA GLN A 71 -1.93 13.41 10.04
C GLN A 71 -0.50 12.89 10.20
N ILE A 72 -0.25 11.75 9.57
CA ILE A 72 1.07 11.14 9.43
C ILE A 72 1.45 11.20 7.95
N GLU A 73 2.65 11.69 7.65
CA GLU A 73 3.23 11.71 6.31
C GLU A 73 4.44 10.78 6.26
N ILE A 74 4.42 9.85 5.31
CA ILE A 74 5.45 8.83 5.14
C ILE A 74 6.04 9.00 3.75
N LYS A 75 7.31 9.41 3.66
CA LYS A 75 8.04 9.49 2.39
C LYS A 75 8.58 8.11 2.03
N ASN A 76 8.66 7.82 0.74
CA ASN A 76 9.09 6.53 0.19
C ASN A 76 8.41 5.38 0.93
N PHE A 77 7.09 5.44 1.09
CA PHE A 77 6.35 4.60 2.06
C PHE A 77 6.52 3.08 1.86
N HIS A 78 6.87 2.63 0.65
CA HIS A 78 7.17 1.23 0.35
C HIS A 78 8.49 0.75 0.97
N ARG A 79 9.35 1.68 1.39
CA ARG A 79 10.66 1.48 2.04
C ARG A 79 10.93 2.59 3.06
N ALA A 80 9.99 2.85 3.96
CA ALA A 80 10.06 4.01 4.85
C ALA A 80 11.16 3.89 5.93
N GLU A 81 11.94 4.96 6.12
CA GLU A 81 12.88 5.12 7.25
C GLU A 81 12.51 6.30 8.16
N SER A 82 11.49 7.05 7.79
CA SER A 82 11.04 8.21 8.54
C SER A 82 9.59 8.54 8.26
N PHE A 83 8.95 9.18 9.22
CA PHE A 83 7.61 9.74 9.07
C PHE A 83 7.46 11.01 9.90
N ILE A 84 6.54 11.86 9.46
CA ILE A 84 6.24 13.14 10.11
C ILE A 84 4.85 13.04 10.70
N VAL A 85 4.72 13.37 11.98
CA VAL A 85 3.42 13.47 12.67
C VAL A 85 3.08 14.94 12.87
N LYS A 86 1.96 15.38 12.30
CA LYS A 86 1.44 16.74 12.41
C LYS A 86 0.15 16.73 13.21
N THR A 87 0.09 17.50 14.30
CA THR A 87 -1.07 17.62 15.19
C THR A 87 -1.32 19.08 15.53
N SER A 88 -2.42 19.39 16.24
CA SER A 88 -2.66 20.73 16.78
C SER A 88 -1.56 21.21 17.74
N SER A 89 -0.84 20.29 18.39
CA SER A 89 0.29 20.59 19.28
C SER A 89 1.61 20.82 18.53
N GLY A 90 1.63 20.67 17.21
CA GLY A 90 2.79 20.89 16.35
C GLY A 90 3.22 19.66 15.56
N THR A 91 4.44 19.76 14.99
CA THR A 91 5.02 18.78 14.07
C THR A 91 6.19 18.06 14.74
N LYS A 92 6.24 16.73 14.64
CA LYS A 92 7.35 15.89 15.09
C LYS A 92 7.83 14.99 13.96
N ASN A 93 9.15 14.87 13.83
CA ASN A 93 9.78 13.97 12.87
C ASN A 93 10.30 12.74 13.61
N TYR A 94 10.03 11.56 13.07
CA TYR A 94 10.55 10.29 13.56
C TYR A 94 11.45 9.68 12.49
N HIS A 95 12.60 9.17 12.91
CA HIS A 95 13.52 8.43 12.06
C HIS A 95 13.73 7.06 12.69
N ILE A 96 13.43 6.02 11.91
CA ILE A 96 13.57 4.62 12.28
C ILE A 96 14.32 3.97 11.12
N ALA A 97 15.64 3.95 11.23
CA ALA A 97 16.50 3.35 10.21
C ALA A 97 16.36 1.83 10.19
N TYR A 98 16.65 1.23 9.04
CA TYR A 98 16.82 -0.22 8.97
C TYR A 98 18.02 -0.68 9.80
N GLU A 99 17.94 -1.87 10.38
CA GLU A 99 19.08 -2.47 11.08
C GLU A 99 20.24 -2.80 10.13
N GLN A 100 19.92 -3.23 8.90
CA GLN A 100 20.91 -3.53 7.85
C GLN A 100 20.45 -2.99 6.49
N ASP A 101 19.31 -3.51 6.01
CA ASP A 101 18.67 -3.10 4.76
C ASP A 101 17.15 -3.29 4.87
N ASP A 102 16.43 -3.00 3.78
CA ASP A 102 14.98 -3.07 3.70
C ASP A 102 14.41 -4.50 3.71
N PHE A 103 15.24 -5.51 3.50
CA PHE A 103 14.84 -6.92 3.51
C PHE A 103 15.21 -7.65 4.81
N HIS A 104 16.16 -7.13 5.58
CA HIS A 104 16.65 -7.77 6.80
C HIS A 104 15.51 -8.13 7.77
N GLY A 105 14.58 -7.19 7.99
CA GLY A 105 13.46 -7.37 8.91
C GLY A 105 12.53 -8.51 8.50
N GLU A 106 12.17 -8.61 7.22
CA GLU A 106 11.30 -9.68 6.73
C GLU A 106 12.00 -11.05 6.76
N ILE A 107 13.29 -11.12 6.41
CA ILE A 107 14.08 -12.35 6.47
C ILE A 107 14.19 -12.85 7.91
N ALA A 108 14.54 -11.95 8.85
CA ALA A 108 14.63 -12.28 10.26
C ALA A 108 13.28 -12.75 10.82
N HIS A 109 12.17 -12.12 10.41
CA HIS A 109 10.82 -12.49 10.81
C HIS A 109 10.40 -13.88 10.31
N VAL A 110 10.72 -14.22 9.05
CA VAL A 110 10.46 -15.56 8.49
C VAL A 110 11.24 -16.63 9.25
N ILE A 111 12.54 -16.42 9.52
CA ILE A 111 13.36 -17.34 10.30
C ILE A 111 12.76 -17.53 11.70
N GLN A 112 12.29 -16.45 12.34
CA GLN A 112 11.64 -16.53 13.64
C GLN A 112 10.33 -17.33 13.60
N CYS A 113 9.49 -17.12 12.58
CA CYS A 113 8.25 -17.87 12.41
C CYS A 113 8.53 -19.36 12.21
N TYR A 114 9.50 -19.69 11.36
CA TYR A 114 9.93 -21.06 11.12
C TYR A 114 10.44 -21.74 12.40
N GLY A 115 11.33 -21.08 13.15
CA GLY A 115 11.85 -21.60 14.42
C GLY A 115 10.77 -21.79 15.51
N LYS A 116 9.62 -21.14 15.36
CA LYS A 116 8.44 -21.26 16.25
C LYS A 116 7.36 -22.19 15.69
N ASN A 117 7.64 -22.94 14.61
CA ASN A 117 6.67 -23.81 13.92
C ASN A 117 5.37 -23.11 13.52
N LYS A 118 5.45 -21.82 13.17
CA LYS A 118 4.29 -21.08 12.66
C LYS A 118 4.10 -21.36 11.18
N THR A 119 2.84 -21.48 10.76
CA THR A 119 2.46 -21.63 9.35
C THR A 119 2.24 -20.29 8.64
N GLU A 120 2.16 -19.19 9.38
CA GLU A 120 2.01 -17.84 8.86
C GLU A 120 2.57 -16.77 9.82
N SER A 121 2.70 -15.54 9.31
CA SER A 121 3.12 -14.37 10.07
C SER A 121 1.96 -13.77 10.85
N ASN A 122 2.17 -13.35 12.10
CA ASN A 122 1.17 -12.58 12.84
C ASN A 122 1.06 -11.12 12.36
N ASN A 123 2.09 -10.61 11.68
CA ASN A 123 2.11 -9.24 11.16
C ASN A 123 1.46 -9.17 9.77
N MET A 124 1.53 -10.27 9.02
CA MET A 124 0.97 -10.41 7.67
C MET A 124 0.45 -11.86 7.52
N PRO A 125 -0.70 -12.20 8.12
CA PRO A 125 -1.33 -13.49 7.93
C PRO A 125 -1.69 -13.72 6.46
N ILE A 126 -1.95 -14.97 6.09
CA ILE A 126 -2.27 -15.34 4.70
C ILE A 126 -3.51 -14.57 4.19
N SER A 127 -4.45 -14.26 5.08
CA SER A 127 -5.63 -13.44 4.75
C SER A 127 -5.28 -12.07 4.17
N ASP A 128 -4.18 -11.45 4.62
CA ASP A 128 -3.77 -10.13 4.15
C ASP A 128 -3.29 -10.20 2.71
N SER A 129 -2.51 -11.24 2.38
CA SER A 129 -2.09 -11.54 1.01
C SER A 129 -3.28 -11.79 0.08
N VAL A 130 -4.27 -12.56 0.56
CA VAL A 130 -5.52 -12.83 -0.18
C VAL A 130 -6.30 -11.54 -0.40
N ASN A 131 -6.46 -10.70 0.62
CA ASN A 131 -7.15 -9.41 0.51
C ASN A 131 -6.43 -8.49 -0.49
N CYS A 132 -5.11 -8.40 -0.44
CA CYS A 132 -4.34 -7.60 -1.41
C CYS A 132 -4.58 -8.05 -2.85
N ALA A 133 -4.55 -9.36 -3.11
CA ALA A 133 -4.82 -9.92 -4.43
C ALA A 133 -6.26 -9.60 -4.90
N LEU A 134 -7.26 -9.78 -4.03
CA LEU A 134 -8.66 -9.49 -4.33
C LEU A 134 -8.91 -7.99 -4.55
N ILE A 135 -8.23 -7.10 -3.83
CA ILE A 135 -8.33 -5.65 -4.03
C ILE A 135 -7.77 -5.28 -5.40
N ILE A 136 -6.58 -5.80 -5.76
CA ILE A 136 -6.00 -5.58 -7.09
C ILE A 136 -6.94 -6.10 -8.18
N GLU A 137 -7.47 -7.31 -8.03
CA GLU A 137 -8.44 -7.88 -8.96
C GLU A 137 -9.68 -6.97 -9.13
N LYS A 138 -10.26 -6.50 -8.02
CA LYS A 138 -11.40 -5.57 -8.04
C LYS A 138 -11.10 -4.26 -8.77
N ILE A 139 -9.87 -3.74 -8.65
CA ILE A 139 -9.43 -2.54 -9.39
C ILE A 139 -9.32 -2.85 -10.88
N LYS A 140 -8.62 -3.94 -11.23
CA LYS A 140 -8.40 -4.33 -12.62
C LYS A 140 -9.70 -4.64 -13.36
N ASN A 141 -10.68 -5.26 -12.69
CA ASN A 141 -11.99 -5.56 -13.28
C ASN A 141 -12.84 -4.32 -13.61
N GLN A 142 -12.46 -3.13 -13.13
CA GLN A 142 -13.11 -1.87 -13.53
C GLN A 142 -12.37 -1.15 -14.66
N ILE A 143 -11.21 -1.65 -15.07
CA ILE A 143 -10.39 -1.08 -16.14
C ILE A 143 -10.75 -1.81 -17.44
N PRO A 144 -11.21 -1.11 -18.48
CA PRO A 144 -11.46 -1.73 -19.76
C PRO A 144 -10.13 -2.23 -20.38
N GLU A 145 -10.17 -3.42 -20.97
CA GLU A 145 -9.06 -3.93 -21.76
C GLU A 145 -8.79 -3.01 -22.97
N LEU A 146 -7.55 -3.04 -23.48
CA LEU A 146 -7.25 -2.35 -24.73
C LEU A 146 -8.12 -2.96 -25.84
N ALA A 147 -8.91 -2.12 -26.53
CA ALA A 147 -9.49 -2.51 -27.79
C ALA A 147 -8.34 -2.64 -28.81
N VAL A 148 -8.04 -3.88 -29.19
CA VAL A 148 -7.05 -4.23 -30.24
C VAL A 148 -7.64 -3.97 -31.62
#